data_AF-A0A6P0N5S9-F1
#
_entry.id   AF-A0A6P0N5S9-F1
#
_cell.length_a   1.000
_cell.length_b   1.000
_cell.length_c   1.000
_cell.angle_alpha   90.00
_cell.angle_beta   90.00
_cell.angle_gamma   90.00
#
_symmetry.space_group_name_H-M   'P 1'
#
loop_
_entity.id
_entity.type
_entity.pdbx_description
1 polymer ?
#
loop_
_entity_poly.entity_id
_entity_poly.type
_entity_poly.pdbx_seq_one_letter_code
_entity_poly.pdbx_strand_id
1 'polypeptide(L)'
;NKPDVRFVIHYDLPRNLESYYQESGRAGRDGEPATCTVLFSASDISKLHYLIDQKPDPKEQRIAYQQLNQIVDYAEGTDCRRRILLGYFGEGFPGNCEKCDNCCYPKPVEDWTIEAQKFLSCVARCRERFGMNHIIQVLRGSKSKKIEQYGHHLLSTYGIGKDKTAEAWKILVRSLLHQGLVNQTTDGYSVLKLNKLSWEILRKQRSVYVAIPQSSVEKALGEINPRAAEAELLLDKLRKLRKQLADRQSIPPYVVFADSTLKLMAQLKPKTLEQFAKLSGVTQYKVTQYGEQFVSEIRAFCQEQKLPEPLPSSTYMKTLQFYQQGLSVEEIAQQRGYTTRTIIDHLSQLIEMNQPVDLKQLVPLERHEPIIKAIEKVGDQYLRKVREYLGERYSYEDIQLVRAWWRRQGN
;
A
#
# COMPACT_ATOMS: atom_id res chain seq x y z
N ASN A 1 -19.49 31.74 -1.99
CA ASN A 1 -18.56 31.21 -3.01
C ASN A 1 -17.21 31.88 -2.85
N LYS A 2 -16.26 31.26 -2.13
CA LYS A 2 -14.88 31.74 -2.01
C LYS A 2 -14.07 31.21 -3.21
N PRO A 3 -13.35 32.05 -3.97
CA PRO A 3 -12.63 31.61 -5.17
C PRO A 3 -11.32 30.89 -4.86
N ASP A 4 -10.76 31.10 -3.67
CA ASP A 4 -9.41 30.71 -3.22
C ASP A 4 -9.36 29.41 -2.40
N VAL A 5 -10.35 28.53 -2.59
CA VAL A 5 -10.38 27.22 -1.91
C VAL A 5 -9.28 26.32 -2.48
N ARG A 6 -8.27 26.00 -1.65
CA ARG A 6 -7.10 25.19 -2.05
C ARG A 6 -7.30 23.69 -1.98
N PHE A 7 -8.25 23.23 -1.17
CA PHE A 7 -8.55 21.82 -1.08
C PHE A 7 -10.02 21.55 -0.80
N VAL A 8 -10.51 20.44 -1.35
CA VAL A 8 -11.82 19.85 -1.01
C VAL A 8 -11.56 18.41 -0.60
N ILE A 9 -12.08 18.02 0.56
CA ILE A 9 -11.92 16.66 1.08
C ILE A 9 -13.31 16.06 1.26
N HIS A 10 -13.57 14.97 0.57
CA HIS A 10 -14.71 14.10 0.77
C HIS A 10 -14.34 13.03 1.78
N TYR A 11 -14.83 13.17 3.00
CA TYR A 11 -14.60 12.19 4.06
C TYR A 11 -15.38 10.89 3.82
N ASP A 12 -16.59 11.01 3.26
CA ASP A 12 -17.42 9.89 2.83
C ASP A 12 -17.49 9.86 1.29
N LEU A 13 -17.70 8.67 0.73
CA LEU A 13 -17.91 8.52 -0.71
C LEU A 13 -19.16 9.29 -1.15
N PRO A 14 -19.06 10.18 -2.16
CA PRO A 14 -20.23 10.88 -2.69
C PRO A 14 -21.25 9.90 -3.27
N ARG A 15 -22.50 10.35 -3.44
CA ARG A 15 -23.60 9.49 -3.91
C ARG A 15 -23.49 9.14 -5.40
N ASN A 16 -22.93 10.05 -6.18
CA ASN A 16 -22.77 9.94 -7.62
C ASN A 16 -21.67 10.89 -8.12
N LEU A 17 -21.28 10.72 -9.39
CA LEU A 17 -20.20 11.49 -10.00
C LEU A 17 -20.55 12.96 -10.19
N GLU A 18 -21.82 13.29 -10.39
CA GLU A 18 -22.28 14.66 -10.58
C GLU A 18 -22.11 15.48 -9.31
N SER A 19 -22.54 14.94 -8.16
CA SER A 19 -22.33 15.57 -6.85
C SER A 19 -20.84 15.75 -6.58
N TYR A 20 -20.04 14.71 -6.83
CA TYR A 20 -18.59 14.80 -6.67
C TYR A 20 -17.97 15.89 -7.55
N TYR A 21 -18.35 15.97 -8.82
CA TYR A 21 -17.85 16.98 -9.77
C TYR A 21 -18.21 18.40 -9.32
N GLN A 22 -19.47 18.62 -8.92
CA GLN A 22 -19.92 19.94 -8.46
C GLN A 22 -19.23 20.38 -7.16
N GLU A 23 -19.03 19.45 -6.22
CA GLU A 23 -18.42 19.73 -4.92
C GLU A 23 -16.91 19.96 -5.03
N SER A 24 -16.19 19.08 -5.76
CA SER A 24 -14.76 19.23 -6.04
C SER A 24 -14.46 20.47 -6.88
N GLY A 25 -15.32 20.82 -7.84
CA GLY A 25 -15.22 22.04 -8.66
C GLY A 25 -15.40 23.36 -7.90
N ARG A 26 -15.58 23.32 -6.58
CA ARG A 26 -15.49 24.50 -5.70
C ARG A 26 -14.04 24.89 -5.41
N ALA A 27 -13.07 23.97 -5.57
CA ALA A 27 -11.66 24.26 -5.39
C ALA A 27 -11.07 25.00 -6.61
N GLY A 28 -10.10 25.89 -6.37
CA GLY A 28 -9.26 26.45 -7.45
C GLY A 28 -9.98 27.32 -8.48
N ARG A 29 -11.03 28.07 -8.09
CA ARG A 29 -11.79 28.91 -9.04
C ARG A 29 -11.02 30.15 -9.50
N ASP A 30 -10.00 30.53 -8.76
CA ASP A 30 -8.99 31.53 -9.12
C ASP A 30 -7.95 31.01 -10.13
N GLY A 31 -8.00 29.73 -10.52
CA GLY A 31 -7.06 29.10 -11.45
C GLY A 31 -5.77 28.59 -10.80
N GLU A 32 -5.54 28.89 -9.52
CA GLU A 32 -4.37 28.43 -8.79
C GLU A 32 -4.50 26.94 -8.41
N PRO A 33 -3.37 26.22 -8.26
CA PRO A 33 -3.38 24.80 -7.91
C PRO A 33 -4.26 24.50 -6.68
N ALA A 34 -5.13 23.51 -6.83
CA ALA A 34 -5.99 23.01 -5.78
C ALA A 34 -6.05 21.48 -5.83
N THR A 35 -6.35 20.86 -4.68
CA THR A 35 -6.38 19.39 -4.54
C THR A 35 -7.77 18.92 -4.12
N CYS A 36 -8.26 17.87 -4.76
CA CYS A 36 -9.50 17.21 -4.37
C CYS A 36 -9.18 15.78 -3.93
N THR A 37 -9.60 15.42 -2.71
CA THR A 37 -9.28 14.14 -2.10
C THR A 37 -10.56 13.44 -1.67
N VAL A 38 -10.73 12.18 -2.08
CA VAL A 38 -11.79 11.30 -1.57
C VAL A 38 -11.16 10.26 -0.66
N LEU A 39 -11.65 10.17 0.57
CA LEU A 39 -11.36 9.05 1.45
C LEU A 39 -12.39 7.96 1.17
N PHE A 40 -11.91 6.76 0.83
CA PHE A 40 -12.76 5.66 0.41
C PHE A 40 -12.46 4.41 1.24
N SER A 41 -13.50 3.85 1.84
CA SER A 41 -13.49 2.52 2.44
C SER A 41 -14.60 1.65 1.85
N ALA A 42 -14.31 0.35 1.70
CA ALA A 42 -15.31 -0.63 1.29
C ALA A 42 -16.52 -0.69 2.26
N SER A 43 -16.34 -0.30 3.53
CA SER A 43 -17.43 -0.22 4.50
C SER A 43 -18.47 0.86 4.16
N ASP A 44 -18.08 1.91 3.43
CA ASP A 44 -18.99 3.00 3.07
C ASP A 44 -20.00 2.56 2.02
N ILE A 45 -19.61 1.62 1.16
CA ILE A 45 -20.50 1.00 0.17
C ILE A 45 -21.69 0.33 0.85
N SER A 46 -21.45 -0.38 1.96
CA SER A 46 -22.51 -1.09 2.70
C SER A 46 -23.52 -0.11 3.32
N LYS A 47 -23.04 1.04 3.83
CA LYS A 47 -23.92 2.10 4.35
C LYS A 47 -24.79 2.69 3.24
N LEU A 48 -24.18 2.97 2.07
CA LEU A 48 -24.89 3.54 0.93
C LEU A 48 -25.92 2.56 0.34
N HIS A 49 -25.61 1.26 0.27
CA HIS A 49 -26.59 0.24 -0.09
C HIS A 49 -27.81 0.24 0.84
N TYR A 50 -27.57 0.24 2.16
CA TYR A 50 -28.65 0.31 3.14
C TYR A 50 -29.56 1.54 2.98
N LEU A 51 -28.98 2.70 2.65
CA LEU A 51 -29.74 3.92 2.38
C LEU A 51 -30.54 3.84 1.07
N ILE A 52 -30.00 3.19 0.04
CA ILE A 52 -30.69 3.00 -1.23
C ILE A 52 -31.88 2.04 -1.03
N ASP A 53 -31.70 0.96 -0.27
CA ASP A 53 -32.75 -0.04 -0.01
C ASP A 53 -33.96 0.52 0.73
N GLN A 54 -33.81 1.64 1.45
CA GLN A 54 -34.92 2.33 2.11
C GLN A 54 -35.79 3.16 1.16
N LYS A 55 -35.36 3.36 -0.10
CA LYS A 55 -36.17 4.12 -1.07
C LYS A 55 -37.45 3.35 -1.42
N PRO A 56 -38.62 4.00 -1.48
CA PRO A 56 -39.89 3.31 -1.69
C PRO A 56 -40.10 2.87 -3.15
N ASP A 57 -39.55 3.59 -4.13
CA ASP A 57 -39.70 3.28 -5.55
C ASP A 57 -38.57 2.35 -6.05
N PRO A 58 -38.88 1.13 -6.53
CA PRO A 58 -37.90 0.21 -7.11
C PRO A 58 -37.14 0.78 -8.31
N LYS A 59 -37.75 1.68 -9.09
CA LYS A 59 -37.09 2.33 -10.22
C LYS A 59 -36.04 3.33 -9.74
N GLU A 60 -36.36 4.11 -8.72
CA GLU A 60 -35.42 5.06 -8.09
C GLU A 60 -34.27 4.32 -7.41
N GLN A 61 -34.56 3.24 -6.68
CA GLN A 61 -33.54 2.35 -6.12
C GLN A 61 -32.55 1.90 -7.20
N ARG A 62 -33.05 1.39 -8.32
CA ARG A 62 -32.22 0.88 -9.41
C ARG A 62 -31.33 1.95 -10.03
N ILE A 63 -31.83 3.17 -10.23
CA ILE A 63 -31.03 4.30 -10.72
C ILE A 63 -29.94 4.66 -9.71
N ALA A 64 -30.28 4.72 -8.41
CA ALA A 64 -29.32 5.04 -7.35
C ALA A 64 -28.21 3.99 -7.24
N TYR A 65 -28.54 2.70 -7.39
CA TYR A 65 -27.55 1.62 -7.46
C TYR A 65 -26.59 1.78 -8.64
N GLN A 66 -27.11 2.14 -9.82
CA GLN A 66 -26.27 2.38 -11.00
C GLN A 66 -25.31 3.55 -10.78
N GLN A 67 -25.79 4.66 -10.21
CA GLN A 67 -24.96 5.81 -9.87
C GLN A 67 -23.89 5.51 -8.82
N LEU A 68 -24.24 4.73 -7.79
CA LEU A 68 -23.29 4.28 -6.78
C LEU A 68 -22.18 3.43 -7.40
N ASN A 69 -22.53 2.49 -8.28
CA ASN A 69 -21.53 1.67 -8.96
C ASN A 69 -20.56 2.53 -9.78
N GLN A 70 -21.05 3.56 -10.47
CA GLN A 70 -20.20 4.47 -11.25
C GLN A 70 -19.17 5.20 -10.38
N ILE A 71 -19.54 5.68 -9.18
CA ILE A 71 -18.59 6.37 -8.32
C ILE A 71 -17.63 5.40 -7.60
N VAL A 72 -18.10 4.18 -7.30
CA VAL A 72 -17.22 3.10 -6.80
C VAL A 72 -16.18 2.74 -7.86
N ASP A 73 -16.60 2.59 -9.12
CA ASP A 73 -15.70 2.36 -10.25
C ASP A 73 -14.71 3.52 -10.42
N TYR A 74 -15.18 4.76 -10.26
CA TYR A 74 -14.31 5.94 -10.26
C TYR A 74 -13.29 5.93 -9.12
N ALA A 75 -13.63 5.45 -7.93
CA ALA A 75 -12.71 5.41 -6.79
C ALA A 75 -11.68 4.27 -6.92
N GLU A 76 -12.13 3.07 -7.30
CA GLU A 76 -11.29 1.87 -7.40
C GLU A 76 -10.47 1.79 -8.69
N GLY A 77 -10.96 2.43 -9.75
CA GLY A 77 -10.38 2.39 -11.10
C GLY A 77 -8.95 2.90 -11.18
N THR A 78 -8.28 2.54 -12.26
CA THR A 78 -6.86 2.85 -12.52
C THR A 78 -6.63 3.75 -13.71
N ASP A 79 -7.69 4.06 -14.45
CA ASP A 79 -7.63 5.04 -15.51
C ASP A 79 -7.46 6.45 -14.96
N CYS A 80 -6.99 7.36 -15.81
CA CYS A 80 -6.88 8.77 -15.45
C CYS A 80 -8.21 9.31 -14.92
N ARG A 81 -8.21 9.81 -13.67
CA ARG A 81 -9.42 10.34 -13.01
C ARG A 81 -10.12 11.40 -13.84
N ARG A 82 -9.36 12.28 -14.50
CA ARG A 82 -9.91 13.32 -15.39
C ARG A 82 -10.59 12.73 -16.61
N ARG A 83 -10.00 11.70 -17.23
CA ARG A 83 -10.60 11.03 -18.39
C ARG A 83 -11.94 10.39 -18.01
N ILE A 84 -12.01 9.73 -16.86
CA ILE A 84 -13.25 9.12 -16.36
C ILE A 84 -14.33 10.20 -16.15
N LEU A 85 -13.98 11.30 -15.46
CA LEU A 85 -14.92 12.40 -15.20
C LEU A 85 -15.41 13.06 -16.50
N LEU A 86 -14.53 13.37 -17.44
CA LEU A 86 -14.92 13.99 -18.70
C LEU A 86 -15.76 13.03 -19.56
N GLY A 87 -15.34 11.76 -19.63
CA GLY A 87 -16.09 10.73 -20.36
C GLY A 87 -17.50 10.52 -19.80
N TYR A 88 -17.67 10.65 -18.48
CA TYR A 88 -18.99 10.62 -17.84
C TYR A 88 -19.94 11.69 -18.38
N PHE A 89 -19.43 12.90 -18.67
CA PHE A 89 -20.19 14.00 -19.26
C PHE A 89 -20.18 13.99 -20.80
N GLY A 90 -19.71 12.91 -21.43
CA GLY A 90 -19.67 12.78 -22.89
C GLY A 90 -18.52 13.53 -23.55
N GLU A 91 -17.55 14.03 -22.78
CA GLU A 91 -16.37 14.72 -23.29
C GLU A 91 -15.18 13.77 -23.44
N GLY A 92 -14.56 13.76 -24.62
CA GLY A 92 -13.33 13.04 -24.87
C GLY A 92 -12.11 13.79 -24.30
N PHE A 93 -11.20 13.07 -23.64
CA PHE A 93 -9.92 13.62 -23.21
C PHE A 93 -8.76 12.84 -23.83
N PRO A 94 -7.94 13.46 -24.70
CA PRO A 94 -6.82 12.77 -25.33
C PRO A 94 -5.72 12.49 -24.30
N GLY A 95 -5.32 11.23 -24.16
CA GLY A 95 -4.23 10.85 -23.26
C GLY A 95 -4.59 10.90 -21.77
N ASN A 96 -3.58 11.05 -20.92
CA ASN A 96 -3.65 11.08 -19.45
C ASN A 96 -3.44 12.51 -18.95
N CYS A 97 -4.00 12.88 -17.78
CA CYS A 97 -3.89 14.24 -17.27
C CYS A 97 -2.58 14.54 -16.53
N GLU A 98 -1.78 13.50 -16.22
CA GLU A 98 -0.48 13.57 -15.54
C GLU A 98 -0.49 14.23 -14.15
N LYS A 99 -1.68 14.55 -13.61
CA LYS A 99 -1.88 15.31 -12.37
C LYS A 99 -2.77 14.62 -11.34
N CYS A 100 -3.45 13.54 -11.71
CA CYS A 100 -4.24 12.75 -10.76
C CYS A 100 -3.42 11.62 -10.15
N ASP A 101 -3.86 11.10 -9.01
CA ASP A 101 -3.24 9.99 -8.30
C ASP A 101 -2.92 8.79 -9.21
N ASN A 102 -3.86 8.38 -10.06
CA ASN A 102 -3.65 7.26 -10.99
C ASN A 102 -2.56 7.53 -12.05
N CYS A 103 -2.33 8.79 -12.44
CA CYS A 103 -1.28 9.14 -13.39
C CYS A 103 0.07 9.36 -12.70
N CYS A 104 0.07 9.95 -11.50
CA CYS A 104 1.28 10.24 -10.75
C CYS A 104 1.83 9.00 -10.02
N TYR A 105 0.94 8.08 -9.64
CA TYR A 105 1.25 6.86 -8.89
C TYR A 105 0.51 5.66 -9.52
N PRO A 106 0.87 5.26 -10.75
CA PRO A 106 0.21 4.16 -11.43
C PRO A 106 0.35 2.87 -10.60
N LYS A 107 -0.77 2.18 -10.37
CA LYS A 107 -0.75 0.88 -9.69
C LYS A 107 0.00 -0.14 -10.55
N PRO A 108 0.79 -1.04 -9.96
CA PRO A 108 1.43 -2.12 -10.71
C PRO A 108 0.34 -2.96 -11.38
N VAL A 109 0.55 -3.27 -12.65
CA VAL A 109 -0.32 -4.13 -13.44
C VAL A 109 0.32 -5.51 -13.58
N GLU A 110 -0.48 -6.55 -13.37
CA GLU A 110 -0.07 -7.92 -13.64
C GLU A 110 -0.84 -8.49 -14.83
N ASP A 111 -0.21 -9.39 -15.57
CA ASP A 111 -0.87 -10.17 -16.61
C ASP A 111 -1.72 -11.28 -15.97
N TRP A 112 -3.03 -11.12 -16.04
CA TRP A 112 -4.03 -12.05 -15.51
C TRP A 112 -4.85 -12.68 -16.65
N THR A 113 -4.23 -12.85 -17.83
CA THR A 113 -4.89 -13.41 -19.02
C THR A 113 -5.43 -14.81 -18.77
N ILE A 114 -4.70 -15.65 -18.03
CA ILE A 114 -5.13 -17.03 -17.72
C ILE A 114 -6.33 -17.01 -16.78
N GLU A 115 -6.29 -16.18 -15.74
CA GLU A 115 -7.38 -16.00 -14.78
C GLU A 115 -8.63 -15.45 -15.48
N ALA A 116 -8.46 -14.47 -16.37
CA ALA A 116 -9.54 -13.96 -17.22
C ALA A 116 -10.15 -15.08 -18.07
N GLN A 117 -9.33 -15.93 -18.70
CA GLN A 117 -9.83 -17.09 -19.45
C GLN A 117 -10.60 -18.06 -18.57
N LYS A 118 -10.07 -18.44 -17.39
CA LYS A 118 -10.78 -19.29 -16.42
C LYS A 118 -12.14 -18.69 -16.07
N PHE A 119 -12.18 -17.39 -15.79
CA PHE A 119 -13.39 -16.67 -15.42
C PHE A 119 -14.44 -16.63 -16.53
N LEU A 120 -14.06 -16.14 -17.72
CA LEU A 120 -14.95 -16.03 -18.89
C LEU A 120 -15.47 -17.41 -19.33
N SER A 121 -14.62 -18.42 -19.26
CA SER A 121 -14.95 -19.83 -19.53
C SER A 121 -16.01 -20.38 -18.56
N CYS A 122 -15.98 -19.92 -17.30
CA CYS A 122 -17.01 -20.22 -16.31
C CYS A 122 -18.31 -19.46 -16.57
N VAL A 123 -18.25 -18.18 -16.96
CA VAL A 123 -19.43 -17.38 -17.37
C VAL A 123 -20.17 -18.05 -18.53
N ALA A 124 -19.42 -18.49 -19.56
CA ALA A 124 -19.96 -19.21 -20.70
C ALA A 124 -20.68 -20.52 -20.30
N ARG A 125 -20.03 -21.34 -19.46
CA ARG A 125 -20.60 -22.62 -18.98
C ARG A 125 -21.83 -22.43 -18.09
N CYS A 126 -21.87 -21.35 -17.32
CA CYS A 126 -23.03 -20.94 -16.54
C CYS A 126 -24.13 -20.27 -17.40
N ARG A 127 -23.99 -20.31 -18.74
CA ARG A 127 -24.93 -19.80 -19.75
C ARG A 127 -25.28 -18.33 -19.58
N GLU A 128 -24.36 -17.52 -19.03
CA GLU A 128 -24.56 -16.08 -18.85
C GLU A 128 -25.84 -15.71 -18.09
N ARG A 129 -26.18 -16.48 -17.04
CA ARG A 129 -27.40 -16.29 -16.21
C ARG A 129 -27.11 -15.76 -14.81
N PHE A 130 -25.85 -15.57 -14.47
CA PHE A 130 -25.43 -15.30 -13.09
C PHE A 130 -24.50 -14.10 -13.01
N GLY A 131 -24.54 -13.43 -11.85
CA GLY A 131 -23.64 -12.32 -11.52
C GLY A 131 -22.31 -12.79 -10.93
N MET A 132 -21.42 -11.82 -10.71
CA MET A 132 -20.03 -12.07 -10.31
C MET A 132 -19.87 -13.01 -9.12
N ASN A 133 -20.65 -12.83 -8.05
CA ASN A 133 -20.49 -13.58 -6.81
C ASN A 133 -20.72 -15.08 -7.02
N HIS A 134 -21.72 -15.45 -7.82
CA HIS A 134 -22.00 -16.86 -8.12
C HIS A 134 -20.90 -17.48 -8.96
N ILE A 135 -20.41 -16.78 -9.99
CA ILE A 135 -19.32 -17.25 -10.85
C ILE A 135 -18.04 -17.45 -10.03
N ILE A 136 -17.71 -16.51 -9.14
CA ILE A 136 -16.57 -16.61 -8.23
C ILE A 136 -16.72 -17.83 -7.30
N GLN A 137 -17.91 -18.08 -6.77
CA GLN A 137 -18.16 -19.26 -5.93
C GLN A 137 -17.98 -20.58 -6.69
N VAL A 138 -18.40 -20.66 -7.96
CA VAL A 138 -18.18 -21.84 -8.81
C VAL A 138 -16.69 -22.05 -9.07
N LEU A 139 -15.95 -21.02 -9.48
CA LEU A 139 -14.51 -21.10 -9.74
C LEU A 139 -13.70 -21.52 -8.52
N ARG A 140 -14.07 -21.04 -7.33
CA ARG A 140 -13.40 -21.40 -6.07
C ARG A 140 -13.84 -22.74 -5.50
N GLY A 141 -14.84 -23.39 -6.09
CA GLY A 141 -15.32 -24.71 -5.64
C GLY A 141 -16.15 -24.64 -4.35
N SER A 142 -17.01 -23.62 -4.21
CA SER A 142 -17.91 -23.50 -3.06
C SER A 142 -18.95 -24.64 -3.03
N LYS A 143 -19.36 -25.04 -1.82
CA LYS A 143 -20.38 -26.07 -1.56
C LYS A 143 -21.76 -25.46 -1.27
N SER A 144 -22.08 -24.31 -1.87
CA SER A 144 -23.37 -23.67 -1.62
C SER A 144 -24.50 -24.48 -2.26
N LYS A 145 -25.66 -24.58 -1.58
CA LYS A 145 -26.84 -25.29 -2.09
C LYS A 145 -27.25 -24.83 -3.50
N LYS A 146 -27.06 -23.54 -3.81
CA LYS A 146 -27.34 -22.97 -5.12
C LYS A 146 -26.46 -23.56 -6.22
N ILE A 147 -25.18 -23.84 -5.95
CA ILE A 147 -24.28 -24.47 -6.94
C ILE A 147 -24.70 -25.90 -7.23
N GLU A 148 -25.11 -26.65 -6.21
CA GLU A 148 -25.63 -28.02 -6.37
C GLU A 148 -26.94 -28.01 -7.17
N GLN A 149 -27.88 -27.13 -6.80
CA GLN A 149 -29.18 -26.99 -7.46
C GLN A 149 -29.07 -26.71 -8.97
N TYR A 150 -28.11 -25.89 -9.40
CA TYR A 150 -27.90 -25.60 -10.83
C TYR A 150 -26.94 -26.58 -11.51
N GLY A 151 -26.45 -27.62 -10.81
CA GLY A 151 -25.52 -28.60 -11.37
C GLY A 151 -24.12 -28.03 -11.67
N HIS A 152 -23.77 -26.86 -11.12
CA HIS A 152 -22.52 -26.18 -11.44
C HIS A 152 -21.28 -26.83 -10.82
N HIS A 153 -21.47 -27.71 -9.84
CA HIS A 153 -20.41 -28.55 -9.27
C HIS A 153 -19.87 -29.59 -10.27
N LEU A 154 -20.62 -29.90 -11.33
CA LEU A 154 -20.23 -30.84 -12.39
C LEU A 154 -19.46 -30.17 -13.53
N LEU A 155 -19.37 -28.84 -13.54
CA LEU A 155 -18.70 -28.11 -14.61
C LEU A 155 -17.18 -28.28 -14.51
N SER A 156 -16.52 -28.36 -15.66
CA SER A 156 -15.04 -28.43 -15.72
C SER A 156 -14.35 -27.19 -15.14
N THR A 157 -15.08 -26.08 -14.96
CA THR A 157 -14.59 -24.84 -14.34
C THR A 157 -14.85 -24.78 -12.84
N TYR A 158 -15.46 -25.81 -12.25
CA TYR A 158 -15.67 -25.88 -10.80
C TYR A 158 -14.33 -26.11 -10.09
N GLY A 159 -13.98 -25.21 -9.18
CA GLY A 159 -12.77 -25.36 -8.34
C GLY A 159 -11.42 -25.11 -9.03
N ILE A 160 -11.39 -24.66 -10.30
CA ILE A 160 -10.14 -24.38 -11.03
C ILE A 160 -9.45 -23.06 -10.60
N GLY A 161 -10.14 -22.26 -9.78
CA GLY A 161 -9.71 -20.95 -9.30
C GLY A 161 -9.43 -20.90 -7.78
N LYS A 162 -9.13 -22.04 -7.16
CA LYS A 162 -8.83 -22.16 -5.72
C LYS A 162 -7.53 -21.46 -5.30
N ASP A 163 -6.64 -21.23 -6.26
CA ASP A 163 -5.36 -20.56 -6.15
C ASP A 163 -5.46 -19.06 -5.82
N LYS A 164 -6.63 -18.44 -6.03
CA LYS A 164 -6.85 -17.01 -5.75
C LYS A 164 -7.99 -16.81 -4.74
N THR A 165 -7.89 -15.74 -3.97
CA THR A 165 -8.91 -15.34 -2.99
C THR A 165 -10.17 -14.83 -3.70
N ALA A 166 -11.32 -14.82 -3.02
CA ALA A 166 -12.54 -14.22 -3.58
C ALA A 166 -12.35 -12.74 -3.95
N GLU A 167 -11.54 -12.02 -3.17
CA GLU A 167 -11.28 -10.61 -3.41
C GLU A 167 -10.41 -10.40 -4.66
N ALA A 168 -9.36 -11.21 -4.84
CA ALA A 168 -8.58 -11.22 -6.08
C ALA A 168 -9.49 -11.45 -7.31
N TRP A 169 -10.40 -12.42 -7.24
CA TRP A 169 -11.37 -12.63 -8.30
C TRP A 169 -12.29 -11.43 -8.53
N LYS A 170 -12.79 -10.77 -7.49
CA LYS A 170 -13.60 -9.54 -7.66
C LYS A 170 -12.82 -8.43 -8.35
N ILE A 171 -11.54 -8.23 -8.00
CA ILE A 171 -10.66 -7.25 -8.65
C ILE A 171 -10.58 -7.54 -10.15
N LEU A 172 -10.38 -8.80 -10.55
CA LEU A 172 -10.40 -9.20 -11.96
C LEU A 172 -11.75 -8.87 -12.62
N VAL A 173 -12.87 -9.25 -12.01
CA VAL A 173 -14.20 -9.03 -12.62
C VAL A 173 -14.48 -7.55 -12.80
N ARG A 174 -14.18 -6.71 -11.80
CA ARG A 174 -14.31 -5.26 -11.90
C ARG A 174 -13.43 -4.70 -13.01
N SER A 175 -12.19 -5.18 -13.11
CA SER A 175 -11.28 -4.78 -14.19
C SER A 175 -11.82 -5.17 -15.58
N LEU A 176 -12.37 -6.38 -15.73
CA LEU A 176 -12.98 -6.83 -17.00
C LEU A 176 -14.20 -5.99 -17.39
N LEU A 177 -15.05 -5.63 -16.43
CA LEU A 177 -16.21 -4.76 -16.66
C LEU A 177 -15.76 -3.35 -17.07
N HIS A 178 -14.80 -2.79 -16.34
CA HIS A 178 -14.27 -1.45 -16.58
C HIS A 178 -13.56 -1.33 -17.94
N GLN A 179 -12.80 -2.35 -18.34
CA GLN A 179 -12.18 -2.41 -19.68
C GLN A 179 -13.17 -2.72 -20.80
N GLY A 180 -14.47 -2.90 -20.51
CA GLY A 180 -15.48 -3.29 -21.49
C GLY A 180 -15.27 -4.70 -22.07
N LEU A 181 -14.48 -5.54 -21.39
CA LEU A 181 -14.18 -6.92 -21.82
C LEU A 181 -15.30 -7.89 -21.46
N VAL A 182 -16.21 -7.49 -20.57
CA VAL A 182 -17.44 -8.20 -20.19
C VAL A 182 -18.54 -7.16 -20.03
N ASN A 183 -19.76 -7.50 -20.41
CA ASN A 183 -20.93 -6.65 -20.20
C ASN A 183 -21.69 -7.11 -18.95
N GLN A 184 -22.44 -6.19 -18.36
CA GLN A 184 -23.40 -6.49 -17.31
C GLN A 184 -24.78 -6.00 -17.73
N THR A 185 -25.82 -6.78 -17.45
CA THR A 185 -27.19 -6.35 -17.74
C THR A 185 -27.61 -5.19 -16.84
N THR A 186 -28.39 -4.27 -17.40
CA THR A 186 -28.86 -3.07 -16.71
C THR A 186 -30.22 -3.24 -16.06
N ASP A 187 -30.85 -4.43 -16.20
CA ASP A 187 -32.21 -4.83 -15.85
C ASP A 187 -32.49 -4.98 -14.34
N GLY A 188 -31.50 -4.69 -13.48
CA GLY A 188 -31.60 -4.78 -12.02
C GLY A 188 -31.04 -6.10 -11.47
N TYR A 189 -30.82 -7.09 -12.33
CA TYR A 189 -30.02 -8.26 -11.99
C TYR A 189 -28.63 -8.09 -12.59
N SER A 190 -27.58 -8.08 -11.78
CA SER A 190 -26.19 -7.88 -12.21
C SER A 190 -25.59 -9.09 -12.98
N VAL A 191 -26.25 -9.56 -14.03
CA VAL A 191 -25.87 -10.74 -14.80
C VAL A 191 -24.73 -10.41 -15.77
N LEU A 192 -23.71 -11.25 -15.79
CA LEU A 192 -22.55 -11.08 -16.67
C LEU A 192 -22.83 -11.67 -18.06
N LYS A 193 -22.50 -10.90 -19.10
CA LYS A 193 -22.69 -11.20 -20.52
C LYS A 193 -21.37 -11.11 -21.26
N LEU A 194 -21.04 -12.14 -22.05
CA LEU A 194 -19.85 -12.11 -22.89
C LEU A 194 -20.13 -11.23 -24.12
N ASN A 195 -19.08 -10.58 -24.61
CA ASN A 195 -19.12 -9.76 -25.81
C ASN A 195 -17.99 -10.18 -26.76
N LYS A 196 -17.83 -9.47 -27.88
CA LYS A 196 -16.80 -9.76 -28.89
C LYS A 196 -15.39 -9.83 -28.26
N LEU A 197 -15.06 -8.90 -27.37
CA LEU A 197 -13.75 -8.81 -26.71
C LEU A 197 -13.53 -9.96 -25.72
N SER A 198 -14.59 -10.42 -25.03
CA SER A 198 -14.50 -11.61 -24.18
C SER A 198 -14.04 -12.84 -24.97
N TRP A 199 -14.56 -13.01 -26.19
CA TRP A 199 -14.21 -14.13 -27.06
C TRP A 199 -12.79 -14.03 -27.64
N GLU A 200 -12.27 -12.81 -27.89
CA GLU A 200 -10.87 -12.61 -28.27
C GLU A 200 -9.92 -13.13 -27.18
N ILE A 201 -10.22 -12.87 -25.91
CA ILE A 201 -9.44 -13.35 -24.76
C ILE A 201 -9.47 -14.88 -24.67
N LEU A 202 -10.67 -15.48 -24.81
CA LEU A 202 -10.85 -16.94 -24.81
C LEU A 202 -10.09 -17.62 -25.96
N ARG A 203 -9.93 -16.92 -27.10
CA ARG A 203 -9.15 -17.39 -28.26
C ARG A 203 -7.66 -17.05 -28.18
N LYS A 204 -7.18 -16.52 -27.05
CA LYS A 204 -5.78 -16.09 -26.84
C LYS A 204 -5.31 -14.98 -27.80
N GLN A 205 -6.24 -14.16 -28.29
CA GLN A 205 -5.95 -13.04 -29.20
C GLN A 205 -5.76 -11.71 -28.46
N ARG A 206 -6.12 -11.66 -27.18
CA ARG A 206 -6.04 -10.46 -26.33
C ARG A 206 -5.58 -10.85 -24.93
N SER A 207 -4.61 -10.10 -24.41
CA SER A 207 -4.14 -10.21 -23.02
C SER A 207 -4.97 -9.32 -22.09
N VAL A 208 -5.06 -9.71 -20.82
CA VAL A 208 -5.77 -8.96 -19.78
C VAL A 208 -4.79 -8.57 -18.70
N TYR A 209 -4.61 -7.26 -18.53
CA TYR A 209 -3.80 -6.69 -17.46
C TYR A 209 -4.70 -6.16 -16.37
N VAL A 210 -4.42 -6.54 -15.12
CA VAL A 210 -5.18 -6.13 -13.95
C VAL A 210 -4.27 -5.32 -13.05
N ALA A 211 -4.72 -4.13 -12.68
CA ALA A 211 -4.03 -3.34 -11.69
C ALA A 211 -4.26 -3.95 -10.31
N ILE A 212 -3.18 -4.31 -9.65
CA ILE A 212 -3.26 -4.89 -8.32
C ILE A 212 -3.22 -3.75 -7.31
N PRO A 213 -4.20 -3.68 -6.38
CA PRO A 213 -4.04 -2.83 -5.23
C PRO A 213 -2.80 -3.33 -4.52
N GLN A 214 -1.72 -2.53 -4.51
CA GLN A 214 -0.58 -2.79 -3.63
C GLN A 214 -1.17 -3.11 -2.27
N SER A 215 -0.97 -4.35 -1.83
CA SER A 215 -1.38 -4.69 -0.49
C SER A 215 -0.72 -3.65 0.43
N SER A 216 -1.40 -3.25 1.50
CA SER A 216 -0.77 -2.46 2.56
C SER A 216 0.51 -3.12 3.11
N VAL A 217 0.76 -4.39 2.74
CA VAL A 217 1.98 -5.16 2.97
C VAL A 217 3.09 -4.83 1.94
N GLU A 218 2.78 -4.59 0.67
CA GLU A 218 3.76 -4.20 -0.35
C GLU A 218 4.18 -2.73 -0.24
N LYS A 219 3.29 -1.84 0.22
CA LYS A 219 3.69 -0.48 0.59
C LYS A 219 4.66 -0.44 1.79
N ALA A 220 4.79 -1.56 2.53
CA ALA A 220 5.81 -1.73 3.56
C ALA A 220 7.11 -2.36 3.03
N LEU A 221 7.13 -2.88 1.80
CA LEU A 221 8.27 -3.64 1.23
C LEU A 221 8.81 -3.09 -0.10
N GLY A 222 8.10 -2.18 -0.78
CA GLY A 222 8.53 -1.52 -2.01
C GLY A 222 9.10 -0.13 -1.74
N GLU A 223 10.43 -0.04 -1.73
CA GLU A 223 11.25 1.18 -1.72
C GLU A 223 11.23 2.04 -0.44
N ILE A 224 11.72 1.48 0.68
CA ILE A 224 12.31 2.34 1.73
C ILE A 224 13.70 2.76 1.23
N ASN A 225 13.76 3.87 0.51
CA ASN A 225 15.02 4.55 0.25
C ASN A 225 15.54 5.10 1.60
N PRO A 226 16.69 4.65 2.12
CA PRO A 226 17.22 5.09 3.42
C PRO A 226 17.34 6.62 3.52
N ARG A 227 17.62 7.28 2.38
CA ARG A 227 17.67 8.75 2.29
C ARG A 227 16.31 9.43 2.48
N ALA A 228 15.21 8.76 2.16
CA ALA A 228 13.86 9.31 2.33
C ALA A 228 13.42 9.27 3.80
N ALA A 229 13.71 8.17 4.52
CA ALA A 229 13.44 8.06 5.94
C ALA A 229 14.28 9.03 6.78
N GLU A 230 15.56 9.22 6.45
CA GLU A 230 16.40 10.26 7.05
C GLU A 230 15.88 11.67 6.77
N ALA A 231 15.40 11.92 5.56
CA ALA A 231 14.81 13.21 5.20
C ALA A 231 13.51 13.46 5.97
N GLU A 232 12.70 12.44 6.25
CA GLU A 232 11.51 12.59 7.08
C GLU A 232 11.84 12.91 8.55
N LEU A 233 12.87 12.25 9.11
CA LEU A 233 13.33 12.53 10.48
C LEU A 233 13.88 13.94 10.63
N LEU A 234 14.70 14.39 9.68
CA LEU A 234 15.20 15.76 9.65
C LEU A 234 14.04 16.75 9.45
N LEU A 235 13.07 16.45 8.58
CA LEU A 235 11.90 17.29 8.35
C LEU A 235 11.08 17.50 9.63
N ASP A 236 10.92 16.47 10.48
CA ASP A 236 10.22 16.62 11.76
C ASP A 236 10.98 17.52 12.74
N LYS A 237 12.32 17.37 12.85
CA LYS A 237 13.16 18.29 13.65
C LYS A 237 13.04 19.73 13.15
N LEU A 238 13.10 19.95 11.83
CA LEU A 238 12.96 21.28 11.23
C LEU A 238 11.55 21.87 11.42
N ARG A 239 10.49 21.05 11.43
CA ARG A 239 9.12 21.50 11.75
C ARG A 239 9.00 21.95 13.20
N LYS A 240 9.62 21.23 14.13
CA LYS A 240 9.68 21.61 15.56
C LYS A 240 10.43 22.92 15.75
N LEU A 241 11.60 23.07 15.12
CA LEU A 241 12.37 24.31 15.15
C LEU A 241 11.56 25.48 14.58
N ARG A 242 10.93 25.28 13.41
CA ARG A 242 10.06 26.29 12.79
C ARG A 242 8.94 26.74 13.73
N LYS A 243 8.27 25.79 14.39
CA LYS A 243 7.20 26.08 15.35
C LYS A 243 7.72 26.91 16.53
N GLN A 244 8.84 26.50 17.14
CA GLN A 244 9.45 27.23 18.25
C GLN A 244 9.80 28.69 17.90
N LEU A 245 10.29 28.93 16.68
CA LEU A 245 10.64 30.28 16.22
C LEU A 245 9.42 31.12 15.91
N ALA A 246 8.39 30.50 15.33
CA ALA A 246 7.12 31.17 15.06
C ALA A 246 6.43 31.57 16.38
N ASP A 247 6.40 30.67 17.36
CA ASP A 247 5.82 30.89 18.67
C ASP A 247 6.54 32.04 19.41
N ARG A 248 7.88 32.08 19.36
CA ARG A 248 8.67 33.19 19.97
C ARG A 248 8.38 34.55 19.36
N GLN A 249 8.09 34.60 18.07
CA GLN A 249 7.78 35.85 17.37
C GLN A 249 6.27 36.11 17.28
N SER A 250 5.43 35.25 17.87
CA SER A 250 3.97 35.31 17.79
C SER A 250 3.45 35.39 16.34
N ILE A 251 4.08 34.66 15.42
CA ILE A 251 3.70 34.57 14.01
C ILE A 251 3.33 33.13 13.63
N PRO A 252 2.49 32.91 12.60
CA PRO A 252 2.20 31.55 12.12
C PRO A 252 3.44 30.83 11.57
N PRO A 253 3.64 29.52 11.83
CA PRO A 253 4.84 28.78 11.43
C PRO A 253 5.20 28.84 9.94
N TYR A 254 4.21 28.87 9.04
CA TYR A 254 4.46 28.92 7.60
C TYR A 254 5.11 30.24 7.13
N VAL A 255 5.02 31.31 7.94
CA VAL A 255 5.65 32.61 7.65
C VAL A 255 7.17 32.51 7.76
N VAL A 256 7.68 31.74 8.72
CA VAL A 256 9.11 31.44 8.89
C VAL A 256 9.63 30.69 7.66
N PHE A 257 9.08 29.51 7.35
CA PHE A 257 9.33 28.78 6.08
C PHE A 257 8.12 27.95 5.66
N ALA A 258 7.85 27.87 4.35
CA ALA A 258 6.86 26.97 3.79
C ALA A 258 7.29 25.50 3.98
N ASP A 259 6.32 24.57 4.01
CA ASP A 259 6.62 23.13 4.15
C ASP A 259 7.44 22.59 2.97
N SER A 260 7.27 23.16 1.77
CA SER A 260 8.10 22.86 0.60
C SER A 260 9.57 23.22 0.82
N THR A 261 9.86 24.38 1.41
CA THR A 261 11.23 24.80 1.72
C THR A 261 11.86 23.92 2.81
N LEU A 262 11.10 23.53 3.84
CA LEU A 262 11.60 22.57 4.85
C LEU A 262 11.91 21.19 4.26
N LYS A 263 11.09 20.70 3.33
CA LYS A 263 11.35 19.45 2.60
C LYS A 263 12.64 19.54 1.79
N LEU A 264 12.86 20.67 1.11
CA LEU A 264 14.10 20.93 0.38
C LEU A 264 15.32 20.99 1.31
N MET A 265 15.20 21.61 2.49
CA MET A 265 16.27 21.61 3.51
C MET A 265 16.59 20.19 3.99
N ALA A 266 15.57 19.37 4.23
CA ALA A 266 15.74 18.00 4.68
C ALA A 266 16.37 17.09 3.61
N GLN A 267 16.07 17.33 2.34
CA GLN A 267 16.62 16.61 1.20
C GLN A 267 18.07 17.02 0.86
N LEU A 268 18.34 18.33 0.81
CA LEU A 268 19.63 18.88 0.38
C LEU A 268 20.64 19.07 1.52
N LYS A 269 20.19 19.01 2.78
CA LYS A 269 21.01 19.09 4.00
C LYS A 269 22.09 20.20 3.94
N PRO A 270 21.73 21.48 3.69
CA PRO A 270 22.72 22.57 3.59
C PRO A 270 23.50 22.72 4.89
N LYS A 271 24.84 22.71 4.80
CA LYS A 271 25.73 22.79 5.97
C LYS A 271 26.37 24.17 6.17
N THR A 272 26.18 25.05 5.19
CA THR A 272 26.67 26.44 5.21
C THR A 272 25.53 27.41 4.89
N LEU A 273 25.65 28.65 5.35
CA LEU A 273 24.67 29.71 5.05
C LEU A 273 24.57 29.98 3.54
N GLU A 274 25.68 29.85 2.81
CA GLU A 274 25.70 30.01 1.35
C GLU A 274 24.88 28.93 0.64
N GLN A 275 24.94 27.67 1.10
CA GLN A 275 24.11 26.58 0.57
C GLN A 275 22.64 26.77 0.94
N PHE A 276 22.38 27.27 2.16
CA PHE A 276 21.05 27.58 2.64
C PHE A 276 20.38 28.70 1.83
N ALA A 277 21.14 29.74 1.48
CA ALA A 277 20.67 30.88 0.68
C ALA A 277 20.27 30.52 -0.75
N LYS A 278 20.80 29.40 -1.30
CA LYS A 278 20.47 28.91 -2.65
C LYS A 278 19.14 28.15 -2.72
N LEU A 279 18.47 27.91 -1.58
CA LEU A 279 17.23 27.15 -1.54
C LEU A 279 16.01 27.99 -1.95
N SER A 280 15.12 27.39 -2.76
CA SER A 280 13.87 28.02 -3.18
C SER A 280 12.97 28.33 -1.98
N GLY A 281 12.62 29.61 -1.80
CA GLY A 281 11.84 30.11 -0.66
C GLY A 281 12.68 30.68 0.50
N VAL A 282 14.02 30.70 0.37
CA VAL A 282 14.94 31.37 1.30
C VAL A 282 15.39 32.71 0.72
N THR A 283 14.86 33.81 1.25
CA THR A 283 15.29 35.18 0.88
C THR A 283 16.45 35.64 1.75
N GLN A 284 17.20 36.67 1.32
CA GLN A 284 18.32 37.21 2.08
C GLN A 284 17.93 37.61 3.52
N TYR A 285 16.73 38.17 3.69
CA TYR A 285 16.17 38.46 5.01
C TYR A 285 16.05 37.21 5.90
N LYS A 286 15.59 36.09 5.34
CA LYS A 286 15.44 34.82 6.07
C LYS A 286 16.79 34.15 6.36
N VAL A 287 17.80 34.35 5.52
CA VAL A 287 19.17 33.90 5.81
C VAL A 287 19.70 34.62 7.05
N THR A 288 19.56 35.94 7.12
CA THR A 288 20.03 36.73 8.26
C THR A 288 19.25 36.42 9.54
N GLN A 289 17.93 36.26 9.45
CA GLN A 289 17.07 36.07 10.63
C GLN A 289 17.05 34.63 11.17
N TYR A 290 17.10 33.62 10.30
CA TYR A 290 16.88 32.22 10.67
C TYR A 290 18.00 31.27 10.23
N GLY A 291 18.90 31.70 9.34
CA GLY A 291 19.86 30.82 8.68
C GLY A 291 20.76 30.05 9.65
N GLU A 292 21.34 30.72 10.65
CA GLU A 292 22.25 30.06 11.61
C GLU A 292 21.54 28.97 12.42
N GLN A 293 20.31 29.21 12.85
CA GLN A 293 19.56 28.27 13.67
C GLN A 293 19.19 27.01 12.88
N PHE A 294 18.74 27.17 11.63
CA PHE A 294 18.41 26.04 10.76
C PHE A 294 19.65 25.28 10.29
N VAL A 295 20.72 25.97 9.91
CA VAL A 295 21.98 25.31 9.50
C VAL A 295 22.63 24.58 10.68
N SER A 296 22.56 25.13 11.90
CA SER A 296 23.04 24.47 13.11
C SER A 296 22.28 23.18 13.39
N GLU A 297 20.94 23.19 13.34
CA GLU A 297 20.11 22.00 13.54
C GLU A 297 20.40 20.90 12.49
N ILE A 298 20.58 21.29 11.22
CA ILE A 298 20.94 20.36 10.14
C ILE A 298 22.33 19.79 10.35
N ARG A 299 23.29 20.61 10.81
CA ARG A 299 24.66 20.18 11.11
C ARG A 299 24.67 19.22 12.30
N ALA A 300 23.94 19.52 13.37
CA ALA A 300 23.78 18.67 14.53
C ALA A 300 23.19 17.31 14.15
N PHE A 301 22.11 17.29 13.35
CA PHE A 301 21.53 16.05 12.81
C PHE A 301 22.53 15.25 11.97
N CYS A 302 23.32 15.92 11.12
CA CYS A 302 24.35 15.27 10.32
C CYS A 302 25.56 14.76 11.14
N GLN A 303 25.81 15.32 12.33
CA GLN A 303 26.89 14.91 13.23
C GLN A 303 26.43 13.77 14.16
N GLU A 304 25.19 13.83 14.66
CA GLU A 304 24.54 12.74 15.41
C GLU A 304 24.46 11.44 14.60
N GLN A 305 24.40 11.52 13.25
CA GLN A 305 24.36 10.36 12.35
C GLN A 305 25.72 9.91 11.79
N LYS A 306 26.85 10.46 12.24
CA LYS A 306 28.20 10.02 11.83
C LYS A 306 28.77 8.94 12.79
N LEU A 307 28.11 7.78 12.85
CA LEU A 307 28.71 6.45 13.11
C LEU A 307 27.80 5.40 12.46
N PRO A 308 28.35 4.36 11.81
CA PRO A 308 27.59 3.52 10.90
C PRO A 308 26.81 2.45 11.66
N GLU A 309 25.54 2.27 11.37
CA GLU A 309 24.91 0.97 11.10
C GLU A 309 23.44 1.16 10.68
N PRO A 310 22.92 0.34 9.74
CA PRO A 310 21.64 0.56 9.09
C PRO A 310 20.49 0.40 10.09
N LEU A 311 19.63 1.42 10.17
CA LEU A 311 18.37 1.33 10.91
C LEU A 311 17.55 0.13 10.40
N PRO A 312 16.98 -0.72 11.29
CA PRO A 312 16.19 -1.85 10.87
C PRO A 312 14.94 -1.37 10.11
N SER A 313 14.59 -2.08 9.03
CA SER A 313 13.32 -1.89 8.31
C SER A 313 12.11 -1.83 9.27
N SER A 314 11.01 -1.19 8.84
CA SER A 314 9.75 -1.11 9.60
C SER A 314 9.22 -2.49 10.03
N THR A 315 9.54 -3.54 9.26
CA THR A 315 9.26 -4.93 9.56
C THR A 315 10.10 -5.47 10.73
N TYR A 316 11.39 -5.16 10.79
CA TYR A 316 12.25 -5.56 11.90
C TYR A 316 11.86 -4.82 13.19
N MET A 317 11.56 -3.52 13.10
CA MET A 317 11.09 -2.71 14.25
C MET A 317 9.80 -3.26 14.89
N LYS A 318 8.83 -3.73 14.09
CA LYS A 318 7.63 -4.39 14.62
C LYS A 318 7.95 -5.71 15.32
N THR A 319 8.91 -6.50 14.80
CA THR A 319 9.39 -7.71 15.49
C THR A 319 9.97 -7.36 16.84
N LEU A 320 10.82 -6.33 16.86
CA LEU A 320 11.50 -5.86 18.07
C LEU A 320 10.49 -5.37 19.11
N GLN A 321 9.45 -4.65 18.69
CA GLN A 321 8.41 -4.15 19.59
C GLN A 321 7.63 -5.30 20.26
N PHE A 322 7.19 -6.30 19.50
CA PHE A 322 6.49 -7.45 20.10
C PHE A 322 7.41 -8.30 20.99
N TYR A 323 8.68 -8.44 20.60
CA TYR A 323 9.69 -9.10 21.42
C TYR A 323 9.91 -8.35 22.75
N GLN A 324 10.00 -7.02 22.72
CA GLN A 324 10.12 -6.18 23.93
C GLN A 324 8.87 -6.20 24.81
N GLN A 325 7.71 -6.54 24.24
CA GLN A 325 6.47 -6.77 25.00
C GLN A 325 6.44 -8.15 25.68
N GLY A 326 7.48 -8.97 25.49
CA GLY A 326 7.64 -10.27 26.15
C GLY A 326 6.97 -11.44 25.43
N LEU A 327 6.55 -11.26 24.18
CA LEU A 327 5.94 -12.34 23.39
C LEU A 327 6.97 -13.36 22.93
N SER A 328 6.56 -14.63 22.84
CA SER A 328 7.39 -15.70 22.28
C SER A 328 7.53 -15.58 20.76
N VAL A 329 8.54 -16.25 20.19
CA VAL A 329 8.76 -16.27 18.72
C VAL A 329 7.53 -16.79 17.98
N GLU A 330 6.85 -17.80 18.53
CA GLU A 330 5.63 -18.40 17.99
C GLU A 330 4.44 -17.43 18.04
N GLU A 331 4.28 -16.71 19.15
CA GLU A 331 3.22 -15.71 19.32
C GLU A 331 3.42 -14.52 18.38
N ILE A 332 4.67 -14.04 18.24
CA ILE A 332 5.04 -12.99 17.29
C ILE A 332 4.76 -13.46 15.85
N ALA A 333 5.08 -14.71 15.53
CA ALA A 333 4.81 -15.29 14.21
C ALA A 333 3.29 -15.31 13.92
N GLN A 334 2.49 -15.77 14.88
CA GLN A 334 1.04 -15.85 14.76
C GLN A 334 0.39 -14.47 14.63
N GLN A 335 0.74 -13.51 15.49
CA GLN A 335 0.16 -12.16 15.46
C GLN A 335 0.51 -11.40 14.18
N ARG A 336 1.67 -11.70 13.58
CA ARG A 336 2.14 -11.03 12.37
C ARG A 336 1.82 -11.77 11.08
N GLY A 337 1.26 -12.97 11.16
CA GLY A 337 1.00 -13.81 9.98
C GLY A 337 2.28 -14.29 9.28
N TYR A 338 3.37 -14.49 10.03
CA TYR A 338 4.64 -15.00 9.52
C TYR A 338 4.94 -16.41 10.04
N THR A 339 5.96 -17.06 9.47
CA THR A 339 6.49 -18.30 10.01
C THR A 339 7.48 -18.03 11.14
N THR A 340 7.66 -18.98 12.06
CA THR A 340 8.67 -18.90 13.13
C THR A 340 10.07 -18.64 12.58
N ARG A 341 10.43 -19.32 11.48
CA ARG A 341 11.69 -19.11 10.77
C ARG A 341 11.90 -17.66 10.34
N THR A 342 10.87 -17.01 9.79
CA THR A 342 10.94 -15.59 9.40
C THR A 342 11.16 -14.68 10.60
N ILE A 343 10.57 -14.98 11.76
CA ILE A 343 10.79 -14.22 13.00
C ILE A 343 12.21 -14.43 13.53
N ILE A 344 12.75 -15.65 13.45
CA ILE A 344 14.16 -15.95 13.79
C ILE A 344 15.11 -15.18 12.86
N ASP A 345 14.82 -15.13 11.56
CA ASP A 345 15.59 -14.32 10.60
C ASP A 345 15.57 -12.83 10.99
N HIS A 346 14.40 -12.30 11.38
CA HIS A 346 14.26 -10.93 11.84
C HIS A 346 15.04 -10.64 13.12
N LEU A 347 14.97 -11.52 14.12
CA LEU A 347 15.69 -11.37 15.39
C LEU A 347 17.22 -11.49 15.18
N SER A 348 17.65 -12.42 14.33
CA SER A 348 19.05 -12.55 13.92
C SER A 348 19.58 -11.26 13.29
N GLN A 349 18.83 -10.64 12.38
CA GLN A 349 19.20 -9.36 11.78
C GLN A 349 19.22 -8.22 12.81
N LEU A 350 18.24 -8.17 13.71
CA LEU A 350 18.19 -7.17 14.79
C LEU A 350 19.40 -7.29 15.73
N ILE A 351 19.85 -8.52 16.04
CA ILE A 351 21.06 -8.77 16.83
C ILE A 351 22.31 -8.28 16.09
N GLU A 352 22.46 -8.59 14.80
CA GLU A 352 23.57 -8.08 13.98
C GLU A 352 23.55 -6.54 13.88
N MET A 353 22.37 -5.91 13.89
CA MET A 353 22.15 -4.45 13.88
C MET A 353 22.23 -3.78 15.28
N ASN A 354 22.81 -4.47 16.26
CA ASN A 354 23.02 -3.98 17.63
C ASN A 354 21.74 -3.51 18.35
N GLN A 355 20.58 -4.04 17.97
CA GLN A 355 19.30 -3.72 18.61
C GLN A 355 19.13 -4.48 19.93
N PRO A 356 18.26 -4.00 20.85
CA PRO A 356 18.07 -4.59 22.18
C PRO A 356 17.28 -5.91 22.13
N VAL A 357 17.93 -6.96 21.62
CA VAL A 357 17.45 -8.36 21.64
C VAL A 357 18.35 -9.15 22.58
N ASP A 358 17.77 -9.79 23.61
CA ASP A 358 18.53 -10.57 24.58
C ASP A 358 18.65 -12.03 24.10
N LEU A 359 19.84 -12.39 23.61
CA LEU A 359 20.13 -13.75 23.15
C LEU A 359 19.84 -14.79 24.25
N LYS A 360 20.00 -14.45 25.53
CA LYS A 360 19.82 -15.38 26.65
C LYS A 360 18.36 -15.81 26.83
N GLN A 361 17.41 -15.00 26.36
CA GLN A 361 15.99 -15.32 26.39
C GLN A 361 15.57 -16.20 25.20
N LEU A 362 16.35 -16.17 24.11
CA LEU A 362 16.03 -16.89 22.88
C LEU A 362 16.74 -18.24 22.78
N VAL A 363 17.97 -18.34 23.29
CA VAL A 363 18.78 -19.56 23.22
C VAL A 363 19.31 -19.90 24.63
N PRO A 364 19.16 -21.14 25.11
CA PRO A 364 19.72 -21.56 26.40
C PRO A 364 21.23 -21.33 26.50
N LEU A 365 21.71 -20.80 27.64
CA LEU A 365 23.12 -20.45 27.88
C LEU A 365 24.09 -21.61 27.61
N GLU A 366 23.70 -22.84 27.93
CA GLU A 366 24.49 -24.06 27.71
C GLU A 366 24.84 -24.28 26.23
N ARG A 367 24.07 -23.69 25.30
CA ARG A 367 24.27 -23.84 23.85
C ARG A 367 25.20 -22.77 23.27
N HIS A 368 25.46 -21.68 23.97
CA HIS A 368 26.21 -20.53 23.42
C HIS A 368 27.67 -20.89 23.17
N GLU A 369 28.37 -21.39 24.19
CA GLU A 369 29.80 -21.69 24.12
C GLU A 369 30.15 -22.79 23.08
N PRO A 370 29.41 -23.91 22.98
CA PRO A 370 29.66 -24.90 21.94
C PRO A 370 29.49 -24.34 20.53
N ILE A 371 28.44 -23.53 20.29
CA ILE A 371 28.18 -22.94 18.97
C ILE A 371 29.29 -21.96 18.59
N ILE A 372 29.76 -21.12 19.51
CA ILE A 372 30.86 -20.18 19.27
C ILE A 372 32.14 -20.94 18.89
N LYS A 373 32.52 -21.98 19.64
CA LYS A 373 33.70 -22.84 19.31
C LYS A 373 33.58 -23.53 17.96
N ALA A 374 32.37 -23.90 17.56
CA ALA A 374 32.13 -24.46 16.24
C ALA A 374 32.33 -23.42 15.13
N ILE A 375 31.79 -22.21 15.31
CA ILE A 375 31.95 -21.11 14.35
C ILE A 375 33.43 -20.75 14.16
N GLU A 376 34.21 -20.68 15.25
CA GLU A 376 35.66 -20.41 15.18
C GLU A 376 36.44 -21.47 14.40
N LYS A 377 36.01 -22.74 14.44
CA LYS A 377 36.69 -23.84 13.75
C LYS A 377 36.30 -24.02 12.30
N VAL A 378 35.00 -23.92 11.97
CA VAL A 378 34.49 -24.24 10.62
C VAL A 378 34.09 -23.00 9.79
N GLY A 379 34.10 -21.82 10.41
CA GLY A 379 33.67 -20.56 9.81
C GLY A 379 32.16 -20.30 9.92
N ASP A 380 31.75 -19.04 9.76
CA ASP A 380 30.39 -18.55 9.96
C ASP A 380 29.54 -18.49 8.67
N GLN A 381 30.17 -18.70 7.51
CA GLN A 381 29.56 -18.53 6.18
C GLN A 381 28.40 -19.51 5.93
N TYR A 382 28.53 -20.77 6.37
CA TYR A 382 27.55 -21.83 6.07
C TYR A 382 27.05 -22.51 7.35
N LEU A 383 25.81 -22.22 7.76
CA LEU A 383 25.17 -22.81 8.96
C LEU A 383 25.19 -24.36 8.94
N ARG A 384 25.13 -24.96 7.75
CA ARG A 384 25.20 -26.42 7.57
C ARG A 384 26.49 -27.02 8.12
N LYS A 385 27.65 -26.39 7.86
CA LYS A 385 28.95 -26.88 8.35
C LYS A 385 29.07 -26.79 9.87
N VAL A 386 28.52 -25.71 10.44
CA VAL A 386 28.46 -25.51 11.90
C VAL A 386 27.58 -26.58 12.56
N ARG A 387 26.43 -26.89 11.95
CA ARG A 387 25.54 -27.96 12.43
C ARG A 387 26.17 -29.35 12.28
N GLU A 388 26.84 -29.64 11.18
CA GLU A 388 27.57 -30.90 10.97
C GLU A 388 28.67 -31.10 12.03
N TYR A 389 29.33 -30.03 12.47
CA TYR A 389 30.33 -30.07 13.56
C TYR A 389 29.72 -30.29 14.96
N LEU A 390 28.54 -29.72 15.22
CA LEU A 390 27.86 -29.76 16.52
C LEU A 390 26.97 -30.99 16.72
N GLY A 391 26.54 -31.63 15.63
CA GLY A 391 25.59 -32.75 15.64
C GLY A 391 24.12 -32.33 15.73
N GLU A 392 23.21 -33.30 15.66
CA GLU A 392 21.75 -33.06 15.57
C GLU A 392 21.12 -32.45 16.83
N ARG A 393 21.87 -32.36 17.93
CA ARG A 393 21.43 -31.77 19.21
C ARG A 393 21.19 -30.26 19.14
N TYR A 394 21.69 -29.59 18.11
CA TYR A 394 21.59 -28.13 17.92
C TYR A 394 20.70 -27.81 16.71
N SER A 395 19.69 -26.96 16.94
CA SER A 395 18.77 -26.51 15.90
C SER A 395 19.42 -25.49 14.96
N TYR A 396 18.91 -25.31 13.74
CA TYR A 396 19.45 -24.30 12.83
C TYR A 396 19.18 -22.88 13.36
N GLU A 397 18.08 -22.72 14.08
CA GLU A 397 17.60 -21.48 14.68
C GLU A 397 18.56 -21.00 15.79
N ASP A 398 18.97 -21.90 16.70
CA ASP A 398 19.94 -21.58 17.76
C ASP A 398 21.28 -21.15 17.16
N ILE A 399 21.77 -21.91 16.17
CA ILE A 399 23.05 -21.63 15.51
C ILE A 399 22.99 -20.26 14.82
N GLN A 400 21.87 -19.93 14.19
CA GLN A 400 21.68 -18.66 13.50
C GLN A 400 21.70 -17.46 14.46
N LEU A 401 20.98 -17.53 15.58
CA LEU A 401 20.91 -16.46 16.57
C LEU A 401 22.25 -16.24 17.28
N VAL A 402 22.92 -17.33 17.68
CA VAL A 402 24.25 -17.24 18.31
C VAL A 402 25.29 -16.72 17.32
N ARG A 403 25.23 -17.12 16.04
CA ARG A 403 26.10 -16.58 14.99
C ARG A 403 25.91 -15.07 14.81
N ALA A 404 24.66 -14.60 14.77
CA ALA A 404 24.36 -13.17 14.67
C ALA A 404 24.97 -12.38 15.83
N TRP A 405 24.87 -12.91 17.05
CA TRP A 405 25.48 -12.29 18.23
C TRP A 405 27.01 -12.34 18.19
N TRP A 406 27.60 -13.44 17.70
CA TRP A 406 29.05 -13.56 17.53
C TRP A 406 29.58 -12.56 16.50
N ARG A 407 28.89 -12.39 15.36
CA ARG A 407 29.23 -11.38 14.35
C ARG A 407 29.17 -9.95 14.90
N ARG A 408 28.18 -9.66 15.74
CA ARG A 408 28.07 -8.39 16.47
C ARG A 408 29.29 -8.14 17.38
N GLN A 409 29.91 -9.18 17.94
CA GLN A 409 31.10 -9.00 18.78
C GLN A 409 32.40 -8.85 17.98
N GLY A 410 32.42 -9.31 16.73
CA GLY A 410 33.59 -9.27 15.85
C GLY A 410 33.69 -8.03 14.95
N ASN A 411 32.60 -7.27 14.82
CA ASN A 411 32.55 -5.92 14.23
C ASN A 411 32.72 -4.87 15.31
#